data_AF-W1DM71-F1
#
_entry.id   AF-W1DM71-F1
#
_cell.length_a   1.000
_cell.length_b   1.000
_cell.length_c   1.000
_cell.angle_alpha   90.00
_cell.angle_beta   90.00
_cell.angle_gamma   90.00
#
_symmetry.space_group_name_H-M   'P 1'
#
loop_
_entity.id
_entity.type
_entity.pdbx_description
1 polymer ?
#
loop_
_entity_poly.entity_id
_entity_poly.type
_entity_poly.pdbx_seq_one_letter_code
_entity_poly.pdbx_strand_id
1 'polypeptide(L)' 'MTEKKAELQRGLEARHIELIALGGTIGVGLFMGAASTLKWAGPSVLLAYIIAGLFVFFHYALNGRNAVP' A
#
# COMPACT_ATOMS: atom_id res chain seq x y z
N MET A 1 34.86 -22.66 12.11
CA MET A 1 34.05 -22.44 10.90
C MET A 1 34.22 -21.00 10.49
N THR A 2 34.80 -20.76 9.32
CA THR A 2 35.12 -19.41 8.83
C THR A 2 33.82 -18.71 8.42
N GLU A 3 33.41 -17.70 9.17
CA GLU A 3 32.34 -16.79 8.77
C GLU A 3 32.78 -16.05 7.50
N LYS A 4 32.12 -16.37 6.38
CA LYS A 4 32.30 -15.67 5.12
C LYS A 4 31.53 -14.37 5.20
N LYS A 5 32.13 -13.33 5.78
CA LYS A 5 31.58 -11.97 5.80
C LYS A 5 31.44 -11.51 4.35
N ALA A 6 30.24 -11.59 3.81
CA ALA A 6 29.94 -11.09 2.47
C ALA A 6 30.36 -9.62 2.43
N GLU A 7 31.38 -9.31 1.65
CA GLU A 7 31.82 -7.95 1.40
C GLU A 7 30.72 -7.28 0.57
N LEU A 8 29.70 -6.78 1.27
CA LEU A 8 28.59 -6.04 0.68
C LEU A 8 29.21 -4.85 -0.06
N GLN A 9 29.01 -4.80 -1.38
CA GLN A 9 29.40 -3.63 -2.16
C GLN A 9 28.79 -2.40 -1.50
N ARG A 10 29.63 -1.52 -0.96
CA ARG A 10 29.28 -0.30 -0.20
C ARG A 10 28.65 0.79 -1.08
N GLY A 11 27.88 0.41 -2.10
CA GLY A 11 27.05 1.30 -2.89
C GLY A 11 25.68 1.59 -2.25
N LEU A 12 25.27 0.76 -1.28
CA LEU A 12 24.00 0.93 -0.58
C LEU A 12 24.19 1.86 0.63
N GLU A 13 23.94 3.15 0.40
CA GLU A 13 23.89 4.16 1.46
C GLU A 13 22.90 3.74 2.56
N ALA A 14 23.15 4.17 3.80
CA ALA A 14 22.27 3.90 4.94
C ALA A 14 20.79 4.22 4.65
N ARG A 15 20.52 5.28 3.87
CA ARG A 15 19.19 5.66 3.40
C ARG A 15 18.50 4.57 2.57
N HIS A 16 19.21 3.87 1.68
CA HIS A 16 18.62 2.79 0.88
C HIS A 16 18.24 1.60 1.74
N ILE A 17 19.06 1.28 2.75
CA ILE A 17 18.79 0.20 3.70
C ILE A 17 17.55 0.54 4.54
N GLU A 18 17.41 1.80 4.95
CA GLU A 18 16.23 2.31 5.66
C GLU A 18 14.97 2.24 4.79
N LEU A 19 15.05 2.63 3.52
CA LEU A 19 13.94 2.50 2.58
C LEU A 19 13.53 1.05 2.33
N ILE A 20 14.49 0.11 2.27
CA ILE A 20 14.21 -1.32 2.16
C ILE A 20 13.51 -1.82 3.42
N ALA A 21 13.99 -1.42 4.60
CA ALA A 21 13.37 -1.78 5.88
C ALA A 21 11.94 -1.25 5.99
N LEU A 22 11.74 0.05 5.73
CA LEU A 22 10.42 0.70 5.75
C LEU A 22 9.49 0.06 4.73
N GLY A 23 9.95 -0.13 3.49
CA GLY A 23 9.17 -0.77 2.42
C GLY A 23 8.77 -2.20 2.77
N GLY A 24 9.67 -2.97 3.39
CA GLY A 24 9.39 -4.32 3.88
C GLY A 24 8.31 -4.32 4.97
N THR A 25 8.46 -3.50 6.01
CA THR A 25 7.46 -3.43 7.11
C THR A 25 6.10 -2.90 6.68
N ILE A 26 6.06 -1.83 5.87
CA ILE A 26 4.80 -1.25 5.36
C ILE A 26 4.13 -2.25 4.41
N GLY A 27 4.91 -2.86 3.50
CA GLY A 27 4.42 -3.83 2.53
C GLY A 27 3.78 -5.05 3.20
N VAL A 28 4.46 -5.68 4.16
CA VAL A 28 3.92 -6.84 4.87
C VAL A 28 2.65 -6.49 5.63
N GLY A 29 2.61 -5.34 6.33
CA GLY A 29 1.44 -4.91 7.09
C GLY A 29 0.22 -4.64 6.20
N LEU A 30 0.41 -3.86 5.12
CA LEU A 30 -0.66 -3.54 4.18
C LEU A 30 -1.16 -4.79 3.45
N PHE A 31 -0.27 -5.67 3.00
CA PHE A 31 -0.66 -6.84 2.23
C PHE A 31 -1.30 -7.92 3.11
N MET A 32 -0.76 -8.18 4.31
CA MET A 32 -1.36 -9.13 5.26
C MET A 32 -2.72 -8.65 5.76
N GLY A 33 -2.84 -7.35 6.07
CA GLY A 33 -4.10 -6.73 6.46
C GLY A 33 -5.14 -6.75 5.34
N ALA A 34 -4.77 -6.26 4.14
CA ALA A 34 -5.67 -6.22 2.99
C ALA A 34 -6.08 -7.61 2.53
N ALA A 35 -5.15 -8.58 2.45
CA ALA A 35 -5.46 -9.94 2.04
C ALA A 35 -6.36 -10.66 3.06
N SER A 36 -6.17 -10.40 4.36
CA SER A 36 -7.07 -10.90 5.41
C SER A 36 -8.47 -10.30 5.24
N THR A 37 -8.59 -8.98 5.19
CA THR A 37 -9.88 -8.29 5.00
C THR A 37 -10.57 -8.75 3.72
N LEU A 38 -9.82 -8.96 2.64
CA LEU A 38 -10.33 -9.46 1.36
C LEU A 38 -10.85 -10.90 1.47
N LYS A 39 -10.14 -11.78 2.18
CA LYS A 39 -10.60 -13.16 2.46
C LYS A 39 -11.88 -13.18 3.30
N TRP A 40 -11.96 -12.35 4.32
CA TRP A 40 -13.12 -12.25 5.20
C TRP A 40 -14.34 -11.62 4.50
N ALA A 41 -14.12 -10.58 3.68
CA ALA A 41 -15.18 -9.92 2.92
C ALA A 41 -15.68 -10.79 1.75
N GLY A 42 -14.82 -11.58 1.12
CA GLY A 42 -15.22 -12.41 -0.02
C GLY A 42 -15.74 -11.58 -1.20
N PRO A 43 -16.62 -12.14 -2.06
CA PRO A 43 -17.09 -11.47 -3.27
C PRO A 43 -17.82 -10.15 -3.02
N SER A 44 -18.33 -9.91 -1.81
CA SER A 44 -19.05 -8.69 -1.48
C SER A 44 -18.14 -7.45 -1.44
N VAL A 45 -16.81 -7.62 -1.38
CA VAL A 45 -15.85 -6.51 -1.50
C VAL A 45 -16.03 -5.77 -2.82
N LEU A 46 -16.41 -6.48 -3.89
CA LEU A 46 -16.62 -5.90 -5.22
C LEU A 46 -17.83 -4.96 -5.20
N LEU A 47 -18.93 -5.40 -4.58
CA LEU A 47 -20.10 -4.55 -4.38
C LEU A 47 -19.78 -3.34 -3.49
N ALA A 48 -19.02 -3.54 -2.41
CA ALA A 48 -18.59 -2.46 -1.53
C ALA A 48 -17.76 -1.41 -2.30
N TYR A 49 -16.85 -1.85 -3.18
CA TYR A 49 -16.03 -0.95 -4.00
C TYR A 49 -16.85 -0.19 -5.04
N ILE A 50 -17.85 -0.82 -5.65
CA ILE A 50 -18.78 -0.16 -6.57
C ILE A 50 -19.57 0.93 -5.85
N ILE A 51 -20.12 0.62 -4.66
CA ILE A 51 -20.88 1.58 -3.86
C ILE A 51 -19.98 2.73 -3.40
N ALA A 52 -18.79 2.42 -2.85
CA ALA A 52 -17.81 3.44 -2.45
C ALA A 52 -17.39 4.32 -3.63
N GLY A 53 -17.15 3.72 -4.80
CA GLY A 53 -16.84 4.44 -6.04
C GLY A 53 -17.96 5.39 -6.47
N LEU A 54 -19.23 4.98 -6.35
CA LEU A 54 -20.38 5.86 -6.59
C LEU A 54 -20.41 7.01 -5.59
N PHE A 55 -20.19 6.77 -4.29
CA PHE A 55 -20.13 7.83 -3.29
C PHE A 55 -19.02 8.84 -3.58
N VAL A 56 -17.81 8.38 -3.93
CA VAL A 56 -16.69 9.25 -4.30
C VAL A 56 -16.99 10.03 -5.58
N PHE A 57 -17.59 9.37 -6.59
CA PHE A 57 -18.03 10.02 -7.81
C PHE A 57 -19.08 11.09 -7.55
N PHE A 58 -20.11 10.82 -6.76
CA PHE A 58 -21.12 11.81 -6.39
C PHE A 58 -20.52 12.93 -5.55
N HIS A 59 -19.62 12.63 -4.60
CA HIS A 59 -18.92 13.64 -3.83
C HIS A 59 -18.13 14.58 -4.74
N TYR A 60 -17.36 14.03 -5.67
CA TYR A 60 -16.58 14.81 -6.64
C TYR A 60 -17.47 15.51 -7.67
N ALA A 61 -18.54 14.90 -8.16
CA ALA A 61 -19.45 15.52 -9.12
C ALA A 61 -20.29 16.64 -8.49
N LEU A 62 -20.66 16.49 -7.22
CA LEU A 62 -21.46 17.47 -6.48
C LEU A 62 -20.59 18.63 -5.99
N ASN A 63 -19.39 18.37 -5.46
CA ASN A 63 -18.47 19.41 -4.98
C ASN A 63 -17.53 19.96 -6.08
N GLY A 64 -17.31 19.21 -7.15
CA GLY A 64 -16.43 19.60 -8.26
C GLY A 64 -16.99 20.69 -9.15
N ARG A 65 -18.26 21.08 -8.98
CA ARG A 65 -18.80 22.32 -9.57
C ARG A 65 -18.19 23.58 -8.93
N ASN A 66 -17.59 23.45 -7.75
CA ASN A 66 -17.09 24.57 -6.94
C ASN A 66 -15.55 24.57 -6.80
N ALA A 67 -14.86 23.64 -7.46
CA ALA A 67 -13.42 23.45 -7.39
C ALA A 67 -12.79 23.59 -8.78
N VAL A 68 -13.07 24.69 -9.46
CA VAL A 68 -12.34 25.15 -10.65
C VAL A 68 -12.22 26.67 -10.53
N PRO A 69 -11.03 27.24 -10.29
CA PRO A 69 -10.72 28.60 -10.75
C PRO A 69 -10.59 28.64 -12.28
#